data_AF-A0A526R5W7-F1
#
_entry.id   AF-A0A526R5W7-F1
#
_cell.length_a   1.000
_cell.length_b   1.000
_cell.length_c   1.000
_cell.angle_alpha   90.00
_cell.angle_beta   90.00
_cell.angle_gamma   90.00
#
_symmetry.space_group_name_H-M   'P 1'
#
loop_
_entity.id
_entity.type
_entity.pdbx_description
1 polymer ?
#
loop_
_entity_poly.entity_id
_entity_poly.type
_entity_poly.pdbx_seq_one_letter_code
_entity_poly.pdbx_strand_id
1 'polypeptide(L)'
;FNTAFAGARGAPKSQDQGQMSRGNAESICANMKRDGIEIFTIGFDLNDPSMTATERDQAKTLLKDCATADTSSLKHYYEAANGPELSDAFGKITENIEKLTINR
;
A
#
# COMPACT_ATOMS: atom_id res chain seq x y z
N PHE A 1 -0.93 4.94 2.21
CA PHE A 1 -0.40 6.11 1.49
C PHE A 1 -1.23 6.36 0.24
N ASN A 2 -2.34 7.11 0.35
CA ASN A 2 -3.00 7.76 -0.78
C ASN A 2 -4.17 8.64 -0.28
N THR A 3 -3.89 9.80 0.29
CA THR A 3 -4.95 10.66 0.85
C THR A 3 -5.79 11.34 -0.23
N ALA A 4 -5.32 11.37 -1.48
CA ALA A 4 -6.08 11.97 -2.58
C ALA A 4 -7.33 11.17 -3.01
N PHE A 5 -7.39 9.86 -2.75
CA PHE A 5 -8.58 9.04 -3.02
C PHE A 5 -9.37 8.70 -1.77
N ALA A 6 -8.82 8.92 -0.58
CA ALA A 6 -9.50 8.75 0.72
C ALA A 6 -10.52 9.87 1.01
N GLY A 7 -11.14 10.42 -0.04
CA GLY A 7 -11.94 11.64 -0.03
C GLY A 7 -12.79 11.76 1.23
N ALA A 8 -12.49 12.76 2.05
CA ALA A 8 -13.46 13.27 3.00
C ALA A 8 -14.75 13.52 2.21
N ARG A 9 -15.85 12.85 2.59
CA ARG A 9 -17.16 12.97 1.94
C ARG A 9 -17.45 14.44 1.62
N GLY A 10 -17.41 14.81 0.33
CA GLY A 10 -17.74 16.17 -0.15
C GLY A 10 -16.57 17.08 -0.56
N ALA A 11 -15.30 16.65 -0.47
CA ALA A 11 -14.19 17.46 -0.97
C ALA A 11 -14.03 17.33 -2.50
N PRO A 12 -13.84 18.44 -3.26
CA PRO A 12 -13.59 18.37 -4.69
C PRO A 12 -12.29 17.62 -4.97
N LYS A 13 -12.39 16.47 -5.65
CA LYS A 13 -11.24 15.73 -6.17
C LYS A 13 -10.67 16.51 -7.36
N SER A 14 -9.59 17.28 -7.18
CA SER A 14 -8.84 17.76 -8.35
C SER A 14 -7.82 16.71 -8.78
N GLN A 15 -7.67 16.52 -10.09
CA GLN A 15 -6.67 15.60 -10.64
C GLN A 15 -5.24 15.95 -10.17
N ASP A 16 -4.96 17.24 -9.96
CA ASP A 16 -3.68 17.74 -9.46
C ASP A 16 -3.36 17.21 -8.05
N GLN A 17 -4.35 17.14 -7.16
CA GLN A 17 -4.16 16.61 -5.80
C GLN A 17 -3.87 15.10 -5.84
N GLY A 18 -4.52 14.36 -6.75
CA GLY A 18 -4.25 12.95 -7.03
C GLY A 18 -2.81 12.69 -7.43
N GLN A 19 -2.34 13.44 -8.43
CA GLN A 19 -0.98 13.30 -8.96
C GLN A 19 0.07 13.73 -7.92
N MET A 20 -0.16 14.82 -7.19
CA MET A 20 0.76 15.29 -6.16
C MET A 20 0.86 14.31 -4.99
N SER A 21 -0.26 13.79 -4.49
CA SER A 21 -0.29 12.75 -3.46
C SER A 21 0.49 11.51 -3.89
N ARG A 22 0.29 11.07 -5.14
CA ARG A 22 1.00 9.91 -5.69
C ARG A 22 2.51 10.14 -5.77
N GLY A 23 2.95 11.26 -6.34
CA GLY A 23 4.37 11.60 -6.45
C GLY A 23 5.05 11.73 -5.09
N ASN A 24 4.37 12.29 -4.09
CA ASN A 24 4.88 12.36 -2.72
C ASN A 24 5.02 10.97 -2.10
N ALA A 25 4.03 10.10 -2.28
CA ALA A 25 4.10 8.72 -1.80
C ALA A 25 5.26 7.96 -2.45
N GLU A 26 5.40 8.03 -3.78
CA GLU A 26 6.51 7.42 -4.53
C GLU A 26 7.88 7.90 -4.01
N SER A 27 8.04 9.21 -3.77
CA SER A 27 9.28 9.79 -3.23
C SER A 27 9.62 9.28 -1.83
N ILE A 28 8.63 9.24 -0.92
CA ILE A 28 8.81 8.71 0.43
C ILE A 28 9.22 7.24 0.38
N CYS A 29 8.54 6.42 -0.42
CA CYS A 29 8.86 4.99 -0.56
C CYS A 29 10.28 4.81 -1.13
N ALA A 30 10.67 5.61 -2.12
CA ALA A 30 12.02 5.56 -2.68
C ALA A 30 13.10 5.92 -1.64
N ASN A 31 12.85 6.91 -0.78
CA ASN A 31 13.77 7.27 0.31
C ASN A 31 13.86 6.15 1.35
N MET A 32 12.71 5.61 1.79
CA MET A 32 12.68 4.50 2.74
C MET A 32 13.46 3.28 2.22
N LYS A 33 13.25 2.90 0.96
CA LYS A 33 14.00 1.81 0.31
C LYS A 33 15.50 2.09 0.25
N ARG A 34 15.89 3.32 -0.06
CA ARG A 34 17.31 3.74 -0.09
C ARG A 34 17.96 3.62 1.28
N ASP A 35 17.22 3.90 2.34
CA ASP A 35 17.67 3.80 3.72
C ASP A 35 17.63 2.36 4.26
N GLY A 36 17.30 1.37 3.42
CA GLY A 36 17.24 -0.04 3.79
C GLY A 36 16.01 -0.40 4.65
N ILE A 37 14.99 0.46 4.67
CA ILE A 37 13.74 0.20 5.38
C ILE A 37 12.91 -0.81 4.59
N GLU A 38 12.48 -1.87 5.25
CA GLU A 38 11.58 -2.87 4.69
C GLU A 38 10.13 -2.38 4.75
N ILE A 39 9.45 -2.37 3.61
CA ILE A 39 8.12 -1.78 3.44
C ILE A 39 7.11 -2.87 3.09
N PHE A 40 6.15 -3.07 3.97
CA PHE A 40 4.96 -3.86 3.70
C PHE A 40 3.79 -2.92 3.38
N THR A 41 3.00 -3.25 2.36
CA THR A 41 1.81 -2.47 2.01
C THR A 41 0.58 -3.35 1.91
N ILE A 42 -0.56 -2.79 2.31
CA ILE A 42 -1.87 -3.43 2.22
C ILE A 42 -2.81 -2.51 1.45
N GLY A 43 -3.30 -2.97 0.31
CA GLY A 43 -4.41 -2.34 -0.41
C GLY A 43 -5.73 -2.72 0.24
N PHE A 44 -6.36 -1.80 0.95
CA PHE A 44 -7.62 -2.03 1.63
C PHE A 44 -8.80 -1.48 0.84
N ASP A 45 -9.84 -2.30 0.68
CA ASP A 45 -11.11 -1.96 0.02
C ASP A 45 -10.95 -1.34 -1.38
N LEU A 46 -9.96 -1.84 -2.14
CA LEU A 46 -9.73 -1.40 -3.52
C LEU A 46 -10.82 -1.90 -4.48
N ASN A 47 -11.79 -2.67 -3.98
CA ASN A 47 -12.92 -3.17 -4.75
C ASN A 47 -14.19 -2.33 -4.64
N ASP A 48 -14.15 -1.21 -3.90
CA ASP A 48 -15.27 -0.27 -3.76
C ASP A 48 -15.88 0.09 -5.14
N PRO A 49 -17.21 -0.08 -5.34
CA PRO A 49 -17.90 0.26 -6.58
C PRO A 49 -17.84 1.75 -6.98
N SER A 50 -17.61 2.64 -6.02
CA SER A 50 -17.43 4.08 -6.25
C SER A 50 -16.03 4.44 -6.77
N MET A 51 -15.08 3.50 -6.73
CA MET A 51 -13.74 3.66 -7.27
C MET A 51 -13.71 3.28 -8.76
N THR A 52 -13.22 4.19 -9.60
CA THR A 52 -13.02 3.89 -11.02
C THR A 52 -11.93 2.85 -11.22
N ALA A 53 -11.95 2.14 -12.35
CA ALA A 53 -10.91 1.17 -12.70
C ALA A 53 -9.52 1.84 -12.74
N THR A 54 -9.42 3.07 -13.25
CA THR A 54 -8.17 3.83 -13.29
C THR A 54 -7.65 4.18 -11.90
N GLU A 55 -8.51 4.65 -10.98
CA GLU A 55 -8.11 4.94 -9.59
C GLU A 55 -7.63 3.66 -8.89
N ARG A 56 -8.30 2.54 -9.13
CA ARG A 56 -7.93 1.23 -8.59
C ARG A 56 -6.57 0.78 -9.09
N ASP A 57 -6.34 0.82 -10.39
CA ASP A 57 -5.06 0.41 -10.98
C ASP A 57 -3.92 1.30 -10.49
N GLN A 58 -4.13 2.61 -10.41
CA GLN A 58 -3.14 3.55 -9.87
C GLN A 58 -2.83 3.27 -8.39
N ALA A 59 -3.85 2.97 -7.58
CA ALA A 59 -3.65 2.59 -6.18
C ALA A 59 -2.86 1.28 -6.06
N LYS A 60 -3.22 0.26 -6.85
CA LYS A 60 -2.51 -1.03 -6.87
C LYS A 60 -1.05 -0.87 -7.29
N THR A 61 -0.79 -0.15 -8.38
CA THR A 61 0.58 0.14 -8.86
C THR A 61 1.38 0.86 -7.79
N LEU A 62 0.85 1.95 -7.22
CA LEU A 62 1.55 2.71 -6.18
C LEU A 62 1.92 1.82 -4.97
N LEU A 63 0.97 1.02 -4.48
CA LEU A 63 1.20 0.17 -3.31
C LEU A 63 2.23 -0.92 -3.61
N LYS A 64 2.11 -1.58 -4.76
CA LYS A 64 3.06 -2.60 -5.20
C LYS A 64 4.47 -2.03 -5.41
N ASP A 65 4.57 -0.87 -6.04
CA ASP A 65 5.86 -0.20 -6.29
C ASP A 65 6.47 0.38 -5.00
N CYS A 66 5.65 0.71 -4.01
CA CYS A 66 6.12 1.16 -2.70
C CYS A 66 6.60 0.00 -1.83
N ALA A 67 5.98 -1.18 -1.92
CA ALA A 67 6.41 -2.36 -1.19
C ALA A 67 7.87 -2.75 -1.51
N THR A 68 8.59 -3.29 -0.53
CA THR A 68 9.88 -3.94 -0.79
C THR A 68 9.70 -5.08 -1.80
N ALA A 69 10.72 -5.39 -2.59
CA ALA A 69 10.62 -6.49 -3.55
C ALA A 69 10.41 -7.82 -2.80
N ASP A 70 9.41 -8.59 -3.25
CA ASP A 70 9.16 -9.94 -2.74
C ASP A 70 10.42 -10.81 -2.85
N THR A 71 10.59 -11.70 -1.89
CA THR A 71 11.59 -12.78 -1.96
C THR A 71 10.91 -14.11 -2.25
N SER A 72 11.68 -15.18 -2.38
CA SER A 72 11.13 -16.53 -2.57
C SER A 72 10.24 -17.00 -1.40
N SER A 73 10.39 -16.41 -0.21
CA SER A 73 9.68 -16.80 1.01
C SER A 73 8.81 -15.70 1.60
N LEU A 74 8.89 -14.46 1.08
CA LEU A 74 8.26 -13.29 1.69
C LEU A 74 7.54 -12.44 0.65
N LYS A 75 6.26 -12.17 0.90
CA LYS A 75 5.48 -11.18 0.17
C LYS A 75 5.45 -9.87 0.94
N HIS A 76 5.53 -8.75 0.24
CA HIS A 76 5.49 -7.41 0.83
C HIS A 76 4.25 -6.61 0.42
N TYR A 77 3.54 -7.05 -0.61
CA TYR A 77 2.26 -6.48 -1.04
C TYR A 77 1.10 -7.43 -0.75
N TYR A 78 0.07 -6.90 -0.11
CA TYR A 78 -1.17 -7.60 0.22
C TYR A 78 -2.37 -6.80 -0.24
N GLU A 79 -3.48 -7.49 -0.52
CA GLU A 79 -4.78 -6.88 -0.76
C GLU A 79 -5.78 -7.44 0.26
N ALA A 80 -6.70 -6.60 0.74
CA ALA A 80 -7.76 -6.96 1.65
C ALA A 80 -9.05 -6.22 1.28
N ALA A 81 -10.16 -6.92 1.16
CA ALA A 81 -11.45 -6.34 0.82
C ALA A 81 -12.29 -5.95 2.06
N ASN A 82 -11.96 -6.46 3.25
CA ASN A 82 -12.76 -6.29 4.45
C ASN A 82 -11.93 -6.42 5.73
N GLY A 83 -12.53 -6.10 6.88
CA GLY A 83 -11.87 -6.11 8.18
C GLY A 83 -11.18 -7.44 8.54
N PRO A 84 -11.83 -8.60 8.37
CA PRO A 84 -11.18 -9.90 8.56
C PRO A 84 -9.94 -10.10 7.68
N GLU A 85 -10.04 -9.86 6.37
CA GLU A 85 -8.89 -9.99 5.46
C GLU A 85 -7.76 -9.01 5.79
N LEU A 86 -8.10 -7.81 6.27
CA LEU A 86 -7.13 -6.83 6.73
C LEU A 86 -6.39 -7.33 7.97
N SER A 87 -7.12 -7.92 8.93
CA SER A 87 -6.53 -8.55 10.12
C SER A 87 -5.59 -9.70 9.72
N ASP A 88 -5.99 -10.55 8.78
CA ASP A 88 -5.16 -11.65 8.27
C ASP A 88 -3.89 -11.13 7.58
N ALA A 89 -3.99 -10.04 6.81
CA ALA A 89 -2.84 -9.42 6.18
C ALA A 89 -1.84 -8.90 7.22
N PHE A 90 -2.32 -8.22 8.28
CA PHE A 90 -1.46 -7.83 9.40
C PHE A 90 -0.84 -9.03 10.12
N GLY A 91 -1.60 -10.10 10.36
CA GLY A 91 -1.10 -11.34 10.95
C GLY A 91 0.07 -11.94 10.17
N LYS A 92 -0.08 -12.06 8.84
CA LYS A 92 0.99 -12.54 7.94
C LYS A 92 2.25 -11.68 8.00
N ILE A 93 2.10 -10.36 8.07
CA ILE A 93 3.24 -9.44 8.20
C ILE A 93 3.96 -9.68 9.54
N THR A 94 3.22 -9.79 10.64
CA THR A 94 3.80 -10.07 11.96
C THR A 94 4.57 -11.39 11.98
N GLU A 95 3.99 -12.48 11.47
CA GLU A 95 4.67 -13.78 11.38
C GLU A 95 5.99 -13.70 10.59
N ASN A 96 6.02 -12.88 9.54
CA ASN A 96 7.21 -12.68 8.73
C ASN A 96 8.29 -11.86 9.44
N ILE A 97 7.90 -10.81 10.16
CA ILE A 97 8.81 -10.02 11.01
C ILE A 97 9.41 -10.89 12.11
N GLU A 98 8.61 -11.76 12.74
CA GLU A 98 9.09 -12.70 13.75
C GLU A 98 10.12 -13.68 13.16
N LYS A 99 9.85 -14.27 11.99
CA LYS A 99 10.83 -15.12 11.27
C LYS A 99 12.14 -14.38 10.97
N LEU A 100 12.07 -13.12 10.55
CA LEU A 100 13.27 -12.31 10.29
C LEU A 100 14.08 -12.04 11.56
N THR A 101 13.40 -11.89 12.70
CA THR A 101 14.04 -11.65 14.01
C THR A 101 14.75 -12.90 14.52
N ILE A 102 14.21 -14.09 14.25
CA ILE A 102 14.84 -15.37 14.66
C ILE A 102 16.08 -15.69 13.81
N ASN A 103 16.14 -15.22 12.55
CA ASN A 103 17.23 -15.51 11.62
C ASN A 103 18.41 -14.52 11.68
N ARG A 104 18.40 -13.54 12.61
CA ARG A 104 19.48 -12.56 12.82
C ARG A 104 20.26 -12.88 14.10
#